data_AF-A0A0B2URN4-F1
#
_entry.id   AF-A0A0B2URN4-F1
#
_cell.length_a   1.000
_cell.length_b   1.000
_cell.length_c   1.000
_cell.angle_alpha   90.00
_cell.angle_beta   90.00
_cell.angle_gamma   90.00
#
_symmetry.space_group_name_H-M   'P 1'
#
loop_
_entity.id
_entity.type
_entity.pdbx_description
1 polymer ?
#
loop_
_entity_poly.entity_id
_entity_poly.type
_entity_poly.pdbx_seq_one_letter_code
_entity_poly.pdbx_strand_id
1 'polypeptide(L)'
;MQTYVAEISEILRAQRRDEEHLEQLEAEFSAILKDLAGVSFWIRNYKYIPIWIKTAYYALTTLSGAQTLGEEYLSLVQVSDAEGRLIPSIWRRLIFVFLHVFVPLLADASLLRLQRLINHADTRTFLGVELSNNRKARQTFAQIVEWTRTKGLPSLNRLHLAIFYLSGAYYNISKRVAGIEYISFRPQTNIRMFALRLLAKCGRSACLLTESGECVLHRVRCSARTYSTADVTSHPTVYFSGIQPTGVPHLGNYFGFIQPWLNIQNTEPSTSALYLSIADYHAISTGFVPPEQMRSNIVLMAAGLLACGVNPERTVLFQQSEVHEHTNLMFILGALQTVTKLQRMPQYKDKAKKYKAGEVPVNLLIYPVLQAADVLLYKGTHVPVGDDQAQHMNLLTDLAVHFNSVTGVNYFPIPVKVSGSYARIRSLRDAAKKMSKSDANSRSRIEINDSREKIFEKCAKALSDFESNITYEPKRRPAISNLVTLLSAVNGKTTEDIVKECASLDTRQFKEVLATAIDTHFAPIRERFETLLNDKNTIKDILEDGARKARKTAVSNLEHIKQIIALKL
;
A
#
# COMPACT_ATOMS: atom_id res chain seq x y z
N MET A 1 10.84 26.71 -1.50
CA MET A 1 10.26 25.36 -1.31
C MET A 1 8.91 25.57 -0.67
N GLN A 2 7.81 25.05 -1.25
CA GLN A 2 6.48 25.21 -0.66
C GLN A 2 6.37 24.27 0.55
N THR A 3 5.83 24.79 1.66
CA THR A 3 5.64 24.07 2.92
C THR A 3 4.16 23.81 3.15
N TYR A 4 3.84 22.60 3.60
CA TYR A 4 2.49 22.10 3.84
C TYR A 4 2.36 21.67 5.30
N VAL A 5 1.14 21.72 5.83
CA VAL A 5 0.85 21.13 7.14
C VAL A 5 0.99 19.62 7.02
N ALA A 6 1.82 19.01 7.88
CA ALA A 6 2.02 17.57 7.89
C ALA A 6 0.71 16.85 8.25
N GLU A 7 0.35 15.82 7.47
CA GLU A 7 -0.85 15.05 7.80
C GLU A 7 -0.64 14.14 9.00
N ILE A 8 -1.73 13.83 9.70
CA ILE A 8 -1.78 12.79 10.74
C ILE A 8 -1.22 11.47 10.21
N SER A 9 -1.55 11.13 8.96
CA SER A 9 -1.12 9.91 8.28
C SER A 9 0.40 9.87 8.07
N GLU A 10 1.02 11.00 7.73
CA GLU A 10 2.46 11.14 7.54
C GLU A 10 3.20 11.07 8.88
N ILE A 11 2.73 11.80 9.89
CA ILE A 11 3.34 11.80 11.24
C ILE A 11 3.33 10.37 11.81
N LEU A 12 2.23 9.63 11.67
CA LEU A 12 2.13 8.24 12.11
C LEU A 12 3.10 7.32 11.38
N ARG A 13 3.22 7.47 10.06
CA ARG A 13 4.13 6.65 9.25
C ARG A 13 5.59 6.95 9.56
N ALA A 14 5.96 8.21 9.77
CA ALA A 14 7.31 8.60 10.20
C ALA A 14 7.64 7.96 11.55
N GLN A 15 6.73 8.06 12.53
CA GLN A 15 6.96 7.53 13.88
C GLN A 15 7.06 6.01 13.88
N ARG A 16 6.18 5.31 13.18
CA ARG A 16 6.28 3.85 13.03
C ARG A 16 7.61 3.44 12.38
N ARG A 17 8.11 4.24 11.44
CA ARG A 17 9.38 3.98 10.77
C ARG A 17 10.57 4.14 11.71
N ASP A 18 10.54 5.15 12.58
CA ASP A 18 11.55 5.35 13.63
C ASP A 18 11.52 4.20 14.64
N GLU A 19 10.33 3.75 15.07
CA GLU A 19 10.14 2.62 15.97
C GLU A 19 10.72 1.32 15.38
N GLU A 20 10.38 0.98 14.13
CA GLU A 20 10.93 -0.20 13.44
C GLU A 20 12.45 -0.17 13.35
N HIS A 21 13.03 1.01 13.13
CA HIS A 21 14.48 1.16 13.02
C HIS A 21 15.18 1.06 14.39
N LEU A 22 14.60 1.65 15.44
CA LEU A 22 15.09 1.54 16.81
C LEU A 22 15.06 0.08 17.28
N GLU A 23 13.99 -0.68 16.99
CA GLU A 23 13.92 -2.11 17.33
C GLU A 23 15.03 -2.93 16.65
N GLN A 24 15.35 -2.61 15.38
CA GLN A 24 16.45 -3.25 14.66
C GLN A 24 17.80 -2.91 15.29
N LEU A 25 18.06 -1.62 15.56
CA LEU A 25 19.30 -1.17 16.20
C LEU A 25 19.47 -1.77 17.59
N GLU A 26 18.38 -1.88 18.37
CA GLU A 26 18.39 -2.51 19.69
C GLU A 26 18.75 -4.00 19.60
N ALA A 27 18.19 -4.74 18.64
CA ALA A 27 18.49 -6.15 18.43
C ALA A 27 19.95 -6.38 18.01
N GLU A 28 20.43 -5.62 17.02
CA GLU A 28 21.81 -5.70 16.52
C GLU A 28 22.83 -5.31 17.60
N PHE A 29 22.61 -4.19 18.29
CA PHE A 29 23.49 -3.76 19.37
C PHE A 29 23.48 -4.75 20.54
N SER A 30 22.33 -5.31 20.89
CA SER A 30 22.23 -6.34 21.92
C SER A 30 23.05 -7.59 21.57
N ALA A 31 23.04 -8.01 20.30
CA ALA A 31 23.86 -9.11 19.82
C ALA A 31 25.36 -8.78 19.91
N ILE A 32 25.77 -7.62 19.37
CA ILE A 32 27.15 -7.13 19.41
C ILE A 32 27.67 -7.02 20.85
N LEU A 33 26.87 -6.48 21.76
CA LEU A 33 27.25 -6.32 23.17
C LEU A 33 27.44 -7.68 23.86
N LYS A 34 26.58 -8.66 23.53
CA LYS A 34 26.68 -10.02 24.05
C LYS A 34 27.95 -10.71 23.56
N ASP A 35 28.30 -10.52 22.30
CA ASP A 35 29.47 -11.14 21.66
C ASP A 35 30.78 -10.49 22.14
N LEU A 36 30.82 -9.16 22.30
CA LEU A 36 32.03 -8.42 22.70
C LEU A 36 32.27 -8.42 24.21
N ALA A 37 31.24 -8.21 25.03
CA ALA A 37 31.38 -8.02 26.48
C ALA A 37 30.99 -9.27 27.29
N GLY A 38 30.51 -10.33 26.61
CA GLY A 38 30.11 -11.59 27.21
C GLY A 38 28.73 -11.55 27.87
N VAL A 39 28.17 -12.75 28.09
CA VAL A 39 26.79 -12.95 28.57
C VAL A 39 26.54 -12.30 29.93
N SER A 40 27.48 -12.38 30.87
CA SER A 40 27.33 -11.83 32.21
C SER A 40 27.20 -10.30 32.22
N PHE A 41 27.99 -9.62 31.38
CA PHE A 41 27.89 -8.16 31.24
C PHE A 41 26.60 -7.77 30.53
N TRP A 42 26.21 -8.53 29.51
CA TRP A 42 24.95 -8.34 28.78
C TRP A 42 23.73 -8.45 29.70
N ILE A 43 23.61 -9.52 30.50
CA ILE A 43 22.47 -9.70 31.43
C ILE A 43 22.37 -8.51 32.40
N ARG A 44 23.50 -8.06 32.98
CA ARG A 44 23.51 -6.96 33.94
C ARG A 44 23.02 -5.64 33.33
N ASN A 45 23.30 -5.42 32.04
CA ASN A 45 23.04 -4.17 31.35
C ASN A 45 21.87 -4.21 30.37
N TYR A 46 21.24 -5.37 30.15
CA TYR A 46 20.20 -5.56 29.15
C TYR A 46 19.06 -4.53 29.24
N LYS A 47 18.64 -4.20 30.46
CA LYS A 47 17.60 -3.19 30.73
C LYS A 47 17.97 -1.76 30.30
N TYR A 48 19.25 -1.46 30.10
CA TYR A 48 19.74 -0.14 29.69
C TYR A 48 20.00 -0.04 28.18
N ILE A 49 20.03 -1.17 27.45
CA ILE A 49 20.29 -1.19 26.00
C ILE A 49 19.32 -0.29 25.21
N PRO A 50 17.98 -0.38 25.40
CA PRO A 50 17.05 0.51 24.70
C PRO A 50 17.31 1.99 24.96
N ILE A 51 17.83 2.33 26.14
CA ILE A 51 18.13 3.72 26.53
C ILE A 51 19.35 4.21 25.77
N TRP A 52 20.42 3.42 25.73
CA TRP A 52 21.63 3.79 25.02
C TRP A 52 21.36 4.01 23.53
N ILE A 53 20.57 3.11 22.92
CA ILE A 53 20.22 3.20 21.51
C ILE A 53 19.31 4.40 21.24
N LYS A 54 18.24 4.60 22.01
CA LYS A 54 17.38 5.79 21.85
C LYS A 54 18.16 7.09 22.09
N THR A 55 19.04 7.12 23.08
CA THR A 55 19.89 8.29 23.36
C THR A 55 20.81 8.57 22.18
N ALA A 56 21.53 7.56 21.69
CA ALA A 56 22.44 7.71 20.55
C ALA A 56 21.68 8.14 19.29
N TYR A 57 20.55 7.50 19.00
CA TYR A 57 19.71 7.80 17.85
C TYR A 57 19.20 9.25 17.86
N TYR A 58 18.56 9.67 18.96
CA TYR A 58 18.02 11.02 19.07
C TYR A 58 19.10 12.09 19.29
N ALA A 59 20.29 11.70 19.76
CA ALA A 59 21.44 12.60 19.79
C ALA A 59 21.99 12.87 18.39
N LEU A 60 22.17 11.82 17.57
CA LEU A 60 22.68 11.94 16.21
C LEU A 60 21.67 12.57 15.24
N THR A 61 20.37 12.45 15.52
CA THR A 61 19.30 13.04 14.70
C THR A 61 18.82 14.36 15.30
N THR A 62 17.96 14.31 16.30
CA THR A 62 17.28 15.48 16.82
C THR A 62 18.24 16.48 17.45
N LEU A 63 19.17 16.08 18.35
CA LEU A 63 20.10 17.03 18.99
C LEU A 63 21.10 17.65 18.00
N SER A 64 21.51 16.94 16.95
CA SER A 64 22.36 17.50 15.89
C SER A 64 21.60 18.48 15.00
N GLY A 65 20.26 18.42 15.01
CA GLY A 65 19.39 19.24 14.16
C GLY A 65 19.09 18.59 12.81
N ALA A 66 19.44 17.31 12.67
CA ALA A 66 19.05 16.48 11.55
C ALA A 66 17.66 15.86 11.77
N GLN A 67 17.04 15.43 10.69
CA GLN A 67 15.79 14.67 10.70
C GLN A 67 16.04 13.26 11.26
N THR A 68 15.02 12.67 11.87
CA THR A 68 15.00 11.22 12.08
C THR A 68 14.84 10.49 10.74
N LEU A 69 15.08 9.19 10.71
CA LEU A 69 15.00 8.39 9.50
C LEU A 69 13.56 8.31 8.96
N GLY A 70 12.57 8.28 9.86
CA GLY A 70 11.16 8.37 9.55
C GLY A 70 10.74 9.76 9.07
N GLU A 71 11.31 10.82 9.65
CA GLU A 71 11.12 12.20 9.20
C GLU A 71 11.70 12.41 7.79
N GLU A 72 12.90 11.88 7.50
CA GLU A 72 13.53 11.91 6.17
C GLU A 72 12.69 11.13 5.13
N TYR A 73 12.22 9.94 5.49
CA TYR A 73 11.41 9.07 4.62
C TYR A 73 10.15 9.77 4.06
N LEU A 74 9.54 10.65 4.84
CA LEU A 74 8.34 11.41 4.45
C LEU A 74 8.62 12.88 4.16
N SER A 75 9.88 13.31 4.21
CA SER A 75 10.27 14.70 3.99
C SER A 75 9.61 15.66 4.99
N LEU A 76 9.51 15.24 6.25
CA LEU A 76 8.97 16.02 7.38
C LEU A 76 10.09 16.76 8.09
N VAL A 77 9.95 18.06 8.32
CA VAL A 77 10.90 18.87 9.09
C VAL A 77 10.31 19.28 10.42
N GLN A 78 11.11 19.17 11.48
CA GLN A 78 10.76 19.63 12.82
C GLN A 78 10.80 21.15 12.88
N VAL A 79 9.75 21.79 13.41
CA VAL A 79 9.64 23.25 13.53
C VAL A 79 9.31 23.63 14.96
N SER A 80 9.78 24.79 15.42
CA SER A 80 9.38 25.38 16.70
C SER A 80 8.47 26.58 16.48
N ASP A 81 7.29 26.58 17.13
CA ASP A 81 6.21 27.54 16.91
C ASP A 81 6.57 29.04 17.15
N ALA A 82 5.77 29.90 16.50
CA ALA A 82 5.70 31.37 16.36
C ALA A 82 6.82 32.11 15.60
N GLU A 83 8.06 31.63 15.60
CA GLU A 83 9.20 32.36 15.01
C GLU A 83 9.58 31.87 13.60
N GLY A 84 8.92 30.84 13.07
CA GLY A 84 9.18 30.31 11.72
C GLY A 84 10.55 29.64 11.55
N ARG A 85 11.24 29.27 12.65
CA ARG A 85 12.54 28.61 12.58
C ARG A 85 12.38 27.15 12.16
N LEU A 86 13.02 26.78 11.05
CA LEU A 86 13.03 25.41 10.49
C LEU A 86 13.76 24.37 11.37
N ILE A 87 14.47 24.81 12.41
CA ILE A 87 15.18 23.91 13.34
C ILE A 87 14.84 24.35 14.76
N PRO A 88 14.28 23.46 15.61
CA PRO A 88 13.98 23.80 16.99
C PRO A 88 15.23 24.20 17.77
N SER A 89 15.09 25.09 18.76
CA SER A 89 16.22 25.49 19.60
C SER A 89 16.85 24.29 20.31
N ILE A 90 18.16 24.37 20.60
CA ILE A 90 18.88 23.28 21.27
C ILE A 90 18.23 22.90 22.60
N TRP A 91 17.65 23.87 23.32
CA TRP A 91 16.91 23.66 24.55
C TRP A 91 15.63 22.83 24.34
N ARG A 92 14.82 23.13 23.31
CA ARG A 92 13.63 22.34 22.99
C ARG A 92 13.99 20.91 22.60
N ARG A 93 15.09 20.74 21.84
CA ARG A 93 15.60 19.42 21.46
C ARG A 93 16.11 18.62 22.68
N LEU A 94 16.84 19.27 23.58
CA LEU A 94 17.29 18.66 24.84
C LEU A 94 16.10 18.25 25.72
N ILE A 95 15.10 19.11 25.86
CA ILE A 95 13.86 18.81 26.57
C ILE A 95 13.17 17.60 25.95
N PHE A 96 13.03 17.57 24.62
CA PHE A 96 12.44 16.42 23.93
C PHE A 96 13.18 15.12 24.22
N VAL A 97 14.50 15.07 24.03
CA VAL A 97 15.29 13.86 24.27
C VAL A 97 15.21 13.44 25.73
N PHE A 98 15.29 14.38 26.67
CA PHE A 98 15.15 14.11 28.10
C PHE A 98 13.79 13.50 28.44
N LEU A 99 12.70 14.13 27.99
CA LEU A 99 11.33 13.67 28.24
C LEU A 99 11.01 12.35 27.55
N HIS A 100 11.54 12.13 26.35
CA HIS A 100 11.22 10.94 25.56
C HIS A 100 12.01 9.71 26.04
N VAL A 101 13.28 9.89 26.42
CA VAL A 101 14.18 8.78 26.76
C VAL A 101 14.26 8.53 28.26
N PHE A 102 14.40 9.58 29.07
CA PHE A 102 14.75 9.43 30.49
C PHE A 102 13.55 9.48 31.43
N VAL A 103 12.52 10.28 31.14
CA VAL A 103 11.34 10.40 32.03
C VAL A 103 10.58 9.09 32.22
N PRO A 104 10.30 8.26 31.19
CA PRO A 104 9.62 6.98 31.40
C PRO A 104 10.38 6.06 32.37
N LEU A 105 11.71 6.07 32.29
CA LEU A 105 12.58 5.30 33.17
C LEU A 105 12.57 5.85 34.60
N LEU A 106 12.75 7.15 34.76
CA LEU A 106 12.77 7.80 36.07
C LEU A 106 11.41 7.64 36.76
N ALA A 107 10.31 7.72 36.03
CA ALA A 107 8.97 7.47 36.53
C ALA A 107 8.83 6.02 37.03
N ASP A 108 9.21 5.01 36.23
CA ASP A 108 9.12 3.60 36.63
C ASP A 108 10.02 3.30 37.84
N ALA A 109 11.27 3.77 37.82
CA ALA A 109 12.22 3.59 38.90
C ALA A 109 11.77 4.27 40.21
N SER A 110 11.20 5.47 40.11
CA SER A 110 10.70 6.22 41.28
C SER A 110 9.46 5.55 41.87
N LEU A 111 8.52 5.10 41.03
CA LEU A 111 7.34 4.35 41.47
C LEU A 111 7.73 3.02 42.13
N LEU A 112 8.72 2.31 41.57
CA LEU A 112 9.29 1.09 42.17
C LEU A 112 9.97 1.35 43.52
N ARG A 113 10.71 2.46 43.67
CA ARG A 113 11.30 2.86 44.95
C ARG A 113 10.22 3.19 45.96
N LEU A 114 9.20 3.95 45.55
CA LEU A 114 8.11 4.37 46.41
C LEU A 114 7.24 3.19 46.85
N GLN A 115 7.00 2.22 45.95
CA GLN A 115 6.36 0.94 46.30
C GLN A 115 7.17 0.15 47.33
N ARG A 116 8.51 0.07 47.17
CA ARG A 116 9.40 -0.58 48.15
C ARG A 116 9.42 0.14 49.49
N LEU A 117 9.43 1.48 49.50
CA LEU A 117 9.38 2.29 50.72
C LEU A 117 8.07 2.06 51.47
N ILE A 118 6.92 2.05 50.78
CA ILE A 118 5.61 1.80 51.41
C ILE A 118 5.51 0.38 51.99
N ASN A 119 6.11 -0.59 51.30
CA ASN A 119 6.09 -2.00 51.70
C ASN A 119 7.14 -2.38 52.76
N HIS A 120 8.11 -1.50 53.05
CA HIS A 120 9.14 -1.77 54.06
C HIS A 120 8.52 -1.78 55.47
N ALA A 121 8.95 -2.72 56.31
CA ALA A 121 8.37 -2.92 57.64
C ALA A 121 8.52 -1.66 58.54
N ASP A 122 9.65 -0.96 58.43
CA ASP A 122 10.04 0.18 59.26
C ASP A 122 9.39 1.52 58.89
N THR A 123 8.62 1.58 57.79
CA THR A 123 8.00 2.83 57.33
C THR A 123 6.81 3.18 58.20
N ARG A 124 7.01 4.13 59.14
CA ARG A 124 6.00 4.55 60.14
C ARG A 124 5.00 5.58 59.63
N THR A 125 5.40 6.48 58.73
CA THR A 125 4.54 7.53 58.16
C THR A 125 4.75 7.66 56.66
N PHE A 126 3.69 7.98 55.91
CA PHE A 126 3.75 8.31 54.48
C PHE A 126 2.73 9.40 54.17
N LEU A 127 3.16 10.51 53.55
CA LEU A 127 2.33 11.69 53.26
C LEU A 127 1.52 12.20 54.48
N GLY A 128 2.12 12.17 55.68
CA GLY A 128 1.48 12.62 56.93
C GLY A 128 0.51 11.61 57.56
N VAL A 129 0.33 10.42 57.00
CA VAL A 129 -0.51 9.34 57.54
C VAL A 129 0.36 8.29 58.25
N GLU A 130 -0.01 7.90 59.46
CA GLU A 130 0.63 6.79 60.18
C GLU A 130 0.30 5.43 59.56
N LEU A 131 1.33 4.70 59.15
CA LEU A 131 1.26 3.38 58.51
C LEU A 131 1.56 2.22 59.46
N SER A 132 2.08 2.48 60.66
CA SER A 132 2.45 1.47 61.66
C SER A 132 1.24 0.66 62.15
N ASN A 133 0.12 1.32 62.42
CA ASN A 133 -1.08 0.70 63.01
C ASN A 133 -2.23 0.51 62.00
N ASN A 134 -2.12 1.04 60.78
CA ASN A 134 -3.19 1.02 59.78
C ASN A 134 -2.82 0.19 58.54
N ARG A 135 -3.02 -1.13 58.64
CA ARG A 135 -2.74 -2.09 57.55
C ARG A 135 -3.54 -1.79 56.27
N LYS A 136 -4.77 -1.27 56.40
CA LYS A 136 -5.62 -0.88 55.25
C LYS A 136 -5.04 0.32 54.51
N ALA A 137 -4.55 1.34 55.24
CA ALA A 137 -3.91 2.50 54.62
C ALA A 137 -2.64 2.10 53.84
N ARG A 138 -1.77 1.25 54.43
CA ARG A 138 -0.57 0.75 53.74
C ARG A 138 -0.91 -0.01 52.45
N GLN A 139 -1.90 -0.90 52.49
CA GLN A 139 -2.38 -1.62 51.31
C GLN A 139 -2.95 -0.67 50.24
N THR A 140 -3.73 0.34 50.66
CA THR A 140 -4.33 1.32 49.76
C THR A 140 -3.25 2.14 49.04
N PHE A 141 -2.25 2.66 49.75
CA PHE A 141 -1.15 3.40 49.13
C PHE A 141 -0.32 2.54 48.19
N ALA A 142 -0.02 1.29 48.56
CA ALA A 142 0.68 0.36 47.68
C ALA A 142 -0.12 0.07 46.41
N GLN A 143 -1.43 -0.16 46.52
CA GLN A 143 -2.33 -0.37 45.39
C GLN A 143 -2.44 0.87 44.49
N ILE A 144 -2.48 2.08 45.05
CA ILE A 144 -2.50 3.33 44.26
C ILE A 144 -1.22 3.46 43.43
N VAL A 145 -0.07 3.17 44.01
CA VAL A 145 1.23 3.26 43.33
C VAL A 145 1.35 2.21 42.23
N GLU A 146 0.94 0.98 42.53
CA GLU A 146 0.88 -0.10 41.55
C GLU A 146 -0.11 0.19 40.42
N TRP A 147 -1.30 0.71 40.74
CA TRP A 147 -2.29 1.14 39.76
C TRP A 147 -1.75 2.28 38.88
N THR A 148 -1.07 3.27 39.48
CA THR A 148 -0.47 4.39 38.75
C THR A 148 0.57 3.90 37.75
N ARG A 149 1.39 2.94 38.15
CA ARG A 149 2.41 2.31 37.30
C ARG A 149 1.82 1.46 36.17
N THR A 150 0.84 0.60 36.50
CA THR A 150 0.33 -0.43 35.56
C THR A 150 -0.83 0.05 34.68
N LYS A 151 -1.67 0.95 35.19
CA LYS A 151 -2.87 1.44 34.49
C LYS A 151 -2.87 2.94 34.27
N GLY A 152 -2.41 3.74 35.25
CA GLY A 152 -2.41 5.21 35.18
C GLY A 152 -1.58 5.76 34.02
N LEU A 153 -0.26 5.51 34.04
CA LEU A 153 0.66 5.98 32.99
C LEU A 153 0.27 5.50 31.57
N PRO A 154 -0.07 4.21 31.34
CA PRO A 154 -0.56 3.76 30.04
C PRO A 154 -1.86 4.44 29.60
N SER A 155 -2.78 4.71 30.53
CA SER A 155 -4.04 5.40 30.22
C SER A 155 -3.83 6.86 29.83
N LEU A 156 -2.90 7.55 30.48
CA LEU A 156 -2.49 8.90 30.08
C LEU A 156 -1.90 8.93 28.67
N ASN A 157 -1.07 7.94 28.32
CA ASN A 157 -0.53 7.83 26.98
C ASN A 157 -1.64 7.56 25.93
N ARG A 158 -2.59 6.68 26.23
CA ARG A 158 -3.75 6.43 25.35
C ARG A 158 -4.62 7.67 25.18
N LEU A 159 -4.85 8.44 26.24
CA LEU A 159 -5.57 9.70 26.17
C LEU A 159 -4.85 10.72 25.29
N HIS A 160 -3.52 10.82 25.40
CA HIS A 160 -2.72 11.65 24.51
C HIS A 160 -2.84 11.23 23.05
N LEU A 161 -2.75 9.93 22.75
CA LEU A 161 -2.92 9.42 21.39
C LEU A 161 -4.32 9.73 20.85
N ALA A 162 -5.37 9.64 21.67
CA ALA A 162 -6.72 10.04 21.28
C ALA A 162 -6.78 11.54 20.92
N ILE A 163 -6.14 12.41 21.72
CA ILE A 163 -6.03 13.84 21.42
C ILE A 163 -5.23 14.07 20.12
N PHE A 164 -4.18 13.28 19.87
CA PHE A 164 -3.45 13.33 18.61
C PHE A 164 -4.35 13.00 17.41
N TYR A 165 -5.18 11.97 17.48
CA TYR A 165 -6.12 11.65 16.39
C TYR A 165 -7.17 12.76 16.14
N LEU A 166 -7.46 13.60 17.15
CA LEU A 166 -8.40 14.72 17.04
C LEU A 166 -7.74 16.03 16.57
N SER A 167 -6.49 16.29 16.97
CA SER A 167 -5.81 17.59 16.77
C SER A 167 -4.66 17.54 15.76
N GLY A 168 -4.11 16.35 15.48
CA GLY A 168 -3.08 16.08 14.49
C GLY A 168 -1.68 16.64 14.73
N ALA A 169 -1.45 17.38 15.81
CA ALA A 169 -0.21 18.13 15.99
C ALA A 169 0.95 17.32 16.62
N TYR A 170 0.68 16.47 17.62
CA TYR A 170 1.75 15.84 18.42
C TYR A 170 1.48 14.36 18.70
N TYR A 171 2.25 13.46 18.08
CA TYR A 171 2.15 12.01 18.33
C TYR A 171 2.76 11.58 19.67
N ASN A 172 3.87 12.22 20.08
CA ASN A 172 4.54 11.96 21.34
C ASN A 172 4.25 13.08 22.36
N ILE A 173 3.96 12.71 23.61
CA ILE A 173 3.79 13.66 24.72
C ILE A 173 5.04 14.54 24.86
N SER A 174 6.23 13.96 24.70
CA SER A 174 7.50 14.68 24.77
C SER A 174 7.63 15.77 23.71
N LYS A 175 7.15 15.55 22.47
CA LYS A 175 7.17 16.56 21.40
C LYS A 175 6.14 17.66 21.65
N ARG A 176 4.98 17.31 22.22
CA ARG A 176 3.97 18.28 22.68
C ARG A 176 4.52 19.22 23.74
N VAL A 177 5.15 18.66 24.78
CA VAL A 177 5.73 19.46 25.88
C VAL A 177 6.92 20.29 25.41
N ALA A 178 7.73 19.77 24.48
CA ALA A 178 8.84 20.51 23.88
C ALA A 178 8.40 21.57 22.85
N GLY A 179 7.13 21.61 22.44
CA GLY A 179 6.62 22.51 21.41
C GLY A 179 7.31 22.31 20.06
N ILE A 180 7.53 21.04 19.67
CA ILE A 180 8.10 20.65 18.38
C ILE A 180 6.95 20.17 17.49
N GLU A 181 6.82 20.80 16.32
CA GLU A 181 5.81 20.52 15.30
C GLU A 181 6.45 19.99 14.02
N TYR A 182 5.63 19.61 13.04
CA TYR A 182 6.09 19.11 11.76
C TYR A 182 5.52 19.91 10.60
N ILE A 183 6.39 20.16 9.62
CA ILE A 183 6.00 20.67 8.31
C ILE A 183 6.37 19.60 7.27
N SER A 184 5.49 19.39 6.30
CA SER A 184 5.74 18.51 5.15
C SER A 184 6.15 19.33 3.93
N PHE A 185 7.08 18.80 3.13
CA PHE A 185 7.39 19.35 1.81
C PHE A 185 6.60 18.68 0.68
N ARG A 186 5.72 17.71 1.00
CA ARG A 186 4.90 17.04 0.01
C ARG A 186 3.53 17.74 -0.11
N PRO A 187 3.04 18.02 -1.33
CA PRO A 187 1.72 18.57 -1.55
C PRO A 187 0.68 17.46 -1.40
N GLN A 188 0.36 17.08 -0.16
CA GLN A 188 -0.72 16.12 0.15
C GLN A 188 -1.95 16.83 0.74
N THR A 189 -1.74 17.96 1.43
CA THR A 189 -2.82 18.81 1.94
C THR A 189 -3.03 20.05 1.07
N ASN A 190 -4.29 20.49 0.94
CA ASN A 190 -4.65 21.74 0.23
C ASN A 190 -4.31 23.02 1.03
N ILE A 191 -3.80 22.88 2.26
CA ILE A 191 -3.48 24.02 3.12
C ILE A 191 -2.00 24.36 2.91
N ARG A 192 -1.74 25.34 2.04
CA ARG A 192 -0.43 25.97 1.95
C ARG A 192 -0.18 26.76 3.23
N MET A 193 0.96 26.53 3.88
CA MET A 193 1.41 27.38 4.98
C MET A 193 1.87 28.73 4.41
N PHE A 194 0.92 29.63 4.16
CA PHE A 194 1.20 31.04 3.95
C PHE A 194 1.74 31.59 5.27
N ALA A 195 2.86 32.29 5.22
CA ALA A 195 3.55 32.88 6.37
C ALA A 195 2.57 33.34 7.46
N LEU A 196 2.64 32.70 8.64
CA LEU A 196 1.73 32.91 9.76
C LEU A 196 1.81 34.38 10.24
N ARG A 197 0.72 35.13 10.06
CA ARG A 197 0.30 36.17 11.01
C ARG A 197 -1.22 36.21 11.12
N LEU A 198 -1.65 36.36 12.40
CA LEU A 198 -2.98 36.67 12.94
C LEU A 198 -3.91 35.46 13.21
N LEU A 199 -3.86 34.96 14.46
CA LEU A 199 -4.85 35.31 15.49
C LEU A 199 -4.41 34.82 16.90
N ALA A 200 -3.67 35.67 17.63
CA ALA A 200 -3.78 35.87 19.08
C ALA A 200 -2.86 37.05 19.49
N LYS A 201 -3.48 38.13 20.01
CA LYS A 201 -2.83 39.31 20.64
C LYS A 201 -1.77 38.83 21.64
N CYS A 202 -0.55 39.37 21.76
CA CYS A 202 -0.17 40.76 22.00
C CYS A 202 1.38 40.87 21.98
N GLY A 203 1.95 41.96 21.41
CA GLY A 203 3.26 42.50 21.85
C GLY A 203 4.51 42.31 20.97
N ARG A 204 4.76 43.31 20.11
CA ARG A 204 6.06 43.92 19.69
C ARG A 204 6.99 43.19 18.67
N SER A 205 7.20 43.93 17.55
CA SER A 205 8.34 44.16 16.64
C SER A 205 9.67 43.42 16.92
N ALA A 206 10.53 43.02 15.96
CA ALA A 206 10.91 43.53 14.64
C ALA A 206 11.59 42.39 13.82
N CYS A 207 11.34 42.20 12.52
CA CYS A 207 12.03 42.77 11.34
C CYS A 207 13.57 42.64 11.34
N LEU A 208 14.13 41.83 10.42
CA LEU A 208 15.04 42.24 9.34
C LEU A 208 15.64 41.03 8.60
N LEU A 209 15.21 40.86 7.35
CA LEU A 209 16.11 40.44 6.28
C LEU A 209 17.16 41.55 6.13
N THR A 210 18.43 41.19 6.01
CA THR A 210 19.43 42.08 5.41
C THR A 210 20.05 41.39 4.21
N GLU A 211 20.09 42.15 3.13
CA GLU A 211 20.77 41.89 1.89
C GLU A 211 22.29 42.05 2.07
N SER A 212 23.05 41.34 1.23
CA SER A 212 24.51 41.40 1.00
C SER A 212 25.43 40.56 1.92
N GLY A 213 26.30 39.77 1.26
CA GLY A 213 27.62 39.40 1.78
C GLY A 213 27.84 37.92 2.15
N GLU A 214 28.32 37.15 1.17
CA GLU A 214 29.16 35.93 1.24
C GLU A 214 29.24 35.12 2.55
N CYS A 215 28.89 33.82 2.46
CA CYS A 215 29.35 32.83 3.42
C CYS A 215 30.17 31.74 2.70
N VAL A 216 31.45 31.70 3.04
CA VAL A 216 32.46 30.72 2.63
C VAL A 216 32.11 29.36 3.24
N LEU A 217 31.75 28.37 2.41
CA LEU A 217 31.86 26.95 2.73
C LEU A 217 31.91 26.14 1.42
N HIS A 218 32.98 25.36 1.30
CA HIS A 218 33.44 24.50 0.21
C HIS A 218 32.43 24.12 -0.90
N ARG A 219 32.85 24.39 -2.15
CA ARG A 219 32.27 23.94 -3.42
C ARG A 219 31.81 22.47 -3.39
N VAL A 220 30.50 22.27 -3.44
CA VAL A 220 29.89 21.19 -4.24
C VAL A 220 28.94 21.89 -5.22
N ARG A 221 29.29 21.92 -6.50
CA ARG A 221 28.41 22.41 -7.57
C ARG A 221 27.18 21.51 -7.63
N CYS A 222 26.09 21.93 -7.02
CA CYS A 222 24.76 21.42 -7.34
C CYS A 222 24.06 22.53 -8.14
N SER A 223 23.96 22.35 -9.47
CA SER A 223 23.20 23.26 -10.33
C SER A 223 21.71 23.09 -10.02
N ALA A 224 21.19 23.86 -9.08
CA ALA A 224 19.76 24.00 -8.91
C ALA A 224 19.19 24.78 -10.10
N ARG A 225 18.79 24.07 -11.15
CA ARG A 225 17.86 24.61 -12.15
C ARG A 225 16.55 24.89 -11.41
N THR A 226 16.18 26.16 -11.34
CA THR A 226 14.85 26.61 -10.96
C THR A 226 13.83 25.99 -11.92
N TYR A 227 13.03 25.05 -11.43
CA TYR A 227 11.82 24.63 -12.12
C TYR A 227 10.83 25.79 -12.08
N SER A 228 10.70 26.47 -13.23
CA SER A 228 9.58 27.34 -13.51
C SER A 228 8.30 26.52 -13.41
N THR A 229 7.40 26.90 -12.51
CA THR A 229 6.08 26.29 -12.31
C THR A 229 5.07 26.70 -13.40
N ALA A 230 5.52 26.88 -14.64
CA ALA A 230 4.71 27.46 -15.71
C ALA A 230 4.15 26.46 -16.72
N ASP A 231 4.46 25.16 -16.64
CA ASP A 231 3.84 24.15 -17.52
C ASP A 231 3.46 22.89 -16.73
N VAL A 232 2.26 22.90 -16.12
CA VAL A 232 1.56 21.63 -15.83
C VAL A 232 0.99 21.17 -17.16
N THR A 233 1.78 20.43 -17.93
CA THR A 233 1.28 19.76 -19.14
C THR A 233 0.18 18.80 -18.73
N SER A 234 -1.08 19.13 -18.99
CA SER A 234 -2.20 18.23 -18.72
C SER A 234 -2.05 16.99 -19.60
N HIS A 235 -1.65 15.87 -19.01
CA HIS A 235 -1.57 14.61 -19.75
C HIS A 235 -2.98 14.17 -20.17
N PRO A 236 -3.17 13.67 -21.41
CA PRO A 236 -4.45 13.11 -21.82
C PRO A 236 -4.80 11.88 -20.97
N THR A 237 -6.10 11.62 -20.81
CA THR A 237 -6.58 10.46 -20.07
C THR A 237 -6.23 9.17 -20.81
N VAL A 238 -5.38 8.36 -20.19
CA VAL A 238 -4.99 7.02 -20.65
C VAL A 238 -5.31 5.99 -19.58
N TYR A 239 -6.12 5.00 -19.94
CA TYR A 239 -6.39 3.80 -19.15
C TYR A 239 -5.48 2.66 -19.63
N PHE A 240 -4.75 2.05 -18.69
CA PHE A 240 -3.94 0.88 -18.97
C PHE A 240 -4.26 -0.24 -17.98
N SER A 241 -4.45 -1.46 -18.49
CA SER A 241 -4.45 -2.65 -17.64
C SER A 241 -3.89 -3.88 -18.36
N GLY A 242 -3.51 -4.88 -17.57
CA GLY A 242 -2.92 -6.12 -18.06
C GLY A 242 -3.57 -7.34 -17.42
N ILE A 243 -3.81 -8.38 -18.23
CA ILE A 243 -4.34 -9.67 -17.79
C ILE A 243 -3.44 -10.82 -18.23
N GLN A 244 -3.03 -11.68 -17.30
CA GLN A 244 -2.15 -12.80 -17.60
C GLN A 244 -2.88 -13.88 -18.43
N PRO A 245 -2.27 -14.42 -19.51
CA PRO A 245 -2.84 -15.51 -20.30
C PRO A 245 -2.79 -16.81 -19.50
N THR A 246 -3.86 -17.08 -18.78
CA THR A 246 -4.00 -18.27 -17.92
C THR A 246 -5.06 -19.24 -18.46
N GLY A 247 -5.34 -19.18 -19.78
CA GLY A 247 -6.43 -19.92 -20.42
C GLY A 247 -7.77 -19.20 -20.33
N VAL A 248 -8.87 -19.93 -20.39
CA VAL A 248 -10.23 -19.34 -20.42
C VAL A 248 -10.54 -18.54 -19.15
N PRO A 249 -11.05 -17.29 -19.23
CA PRO A 249 -11.49 -16.53 -18.06
C PRO A 249 -12.55 -17.26 -17.23
N HIS A 250 -12.50 -17.10 -15.91
CA HIS A 250 -13.55 -17.56 -15.00
C HIS A 250 -14.39 -16.41 -14.45
N LEU A 251 -15.50 -16.70 -13.77
CA LEU A 251 -16.41 -15.68 -13.22
C LEU A 251 -15.71 -14.63 -12.36
N GLY A 252 -14.75 -15.05 -11.52
CA GLY A 252 -13.92 -14.11 -10.76
C GLY A 252 -13.08 -13.15 -11.62
N ASN A 253 -12.63 -13.54 -12.82
CA ASN A 253 -11.98 -12.61 -13.76
C ASN A 253 -13.03 -11.71 -14.42
N TYR A 254 -14.17 -12.26 -14.79
CA TYR A 254 -15.25 -11.53 -15.45
C TYR A 254 -15.77 -10.39 -14.57
N PHE A 255 -16.31 -10.70 -13.39
CA PHE A 255 -16.89 -9.71 -12.48
C PHE A 255 -15.83 -8.85 -11.78
N GLY A 256 -14.64 -9.40 -11.56
CA GLY A 256 -13.56 -8.70 -10.86
C GLY A 256 -12.74 -7.75 -11.74
N PHE A 257 -12.77 -7.92 -13.06
CA PHE A 257 -11.92 -7.16 -13.98
C PHE A 257 -12.55 -6.87 -15.35
N ILE A 258 -13.07 -7.88 -16.06
CA ILE A 258 -13.52 -7.69 -17.45
C ILE A 258 -14.75 -6.78 -17.51
N GLN A 259 -15.80 -7.04 -16.74
CA GLN A 259 -16.98 -6.17 -16.66
C GLN A 259 -16.63 -4.73 -16.24
N PRO A 260 -15.80 -4.48 -15.21
CA PRO A 260 -15.21 -3.16 -14.94
C PRO A 260 -14.61 -2.47 -16.18
N TRP A 261 -13.80 -3.21 -16.94
CA TRP A 261 -13.15 -2.70 -18.13
C TRP A 261 -14.16 -2.35 -19.22
N LEU A 262 -15.20 -3.16 -19.41
CA LEU A 262 -16.29 -2.87 -20.35
C LEU A 262 -17.06 -1.61 -19.95
N ASN A 263 -17.29 -1.40 -18.65
CA ASN A 263 -17.92 -0.17 -18.17
C ASN A 263 -17.07 1.05 -18.53
N ILE A 264 -15.76 1.01 -18.32
CA ILE A 264 -14.82 2.07 -18.73
C ILE A 264 -14.88 2.26 -20.24
N GLN A 265 -14.80 1.18 -21.03
CA GLN A 265 -14.88 1.20 -22.49
C GLN A 265 -16.13 1.91 -23.02
N ASN A 266 -17.28 1.69 -22.36
CA ASN A 266 -18.58 2.17 -22.81
C ASN A 266 -18.96 3.56 -22.25
N THR A 267 -18.35 4.00 -21.16
CA THR A 267 -18.69 5.28 -20.50
C THR A 267 -17.67 6.39 -20.77
N GLU A 268 -16.39 6.03 -20.96
CA GLU A 268 -15.33 7.02 -21.19
C GLU A 268 -15.38 7.59 -22.62
N PRO A 269 -15.16 8.90 -22.79
CA PRO A 269 -15.20 9.55 -24.09
C PRO A 269 -14.13 8.98 -25.04
N SER A 270 -14.38 9.06 -26.34
CA SER A 270 -13.47 8.56 -27.39
C SER A 270 -12.08 9.19 -27.37
N THR A 271 -11.92 10.36 -26.72
CA THR A 271 -10.64 11.02 -26.48
C THR A 271 -9.75 10.30 -25.47
N SER A 272 -10.34 9.50 -24.56
CA SER A 272 -9.59 8.68 -23.61
C SER A 272 -8.99 7.47 -24.33
N ALA A 273 -7.68 7.21 -24.18
CA ALA A 273 -7.04 6.05 -24.79
C ALA A 273 -7.11 4.83 -23.85
N LEU A 274 -7.50 3.67 -24.38
CA LEU A 274 -7.66 2.43 -23.61
C LEU A 274 -6.70 1.36 -24.15
N TYR A 275 -5.81 0.88 -23.28
CA TYR A 275 -4.84 -0.17 -23.60
C TYR A 275 -5.07 -1.38 -22.70
N LEU A 276 -5.38 -2.52 -23.32
CA LEU A 276 -5.55 -3.79 -22.63
C LEU A 276 -4.50 -4.78 -23.13
N SER A 277 -3.58 -5.16 -22.24
CA SER A 277 -2.48 -6.04 -22.58
C SER A 277 -2.73 -7.48 -22.10
N ILE A 278 -2.52 -8.46 -22.97
CA ILE A 278 -2.37 -9.87 -22.59
C ILE A 278 -0.92 -10.04 -22.11
N ALA A 279 -0.76 -10.09 -20.78
CA ALA A 279 0.50 -9.98 -20.06
C ALA A 279 1.27 -11.31 -19.98
N ASP A 280 1.80 -11.77 -21.11
CA ASP A 280 2.51 -13.04 -21.25
C ASP A 280 3.91 -13.05 -20.61
N TYR A 281 4.64 -11.93 -20.58
CA TYR A 281 5.88 -11.85 -19.79
C TYR A 281 5.63 -11.99 -18.29
N HIS A 282 4.51 -11.46 -17.79
CA HIS A 282 4.13 -11.64 -16.38
C HIS A 282 3.79 -13.11 -16.05
N ALA A 283 3.26 -13.86 -17.01
CA ALA A 283 2.93 -15.27 -16.82
C ALA A 283 4.17 -16.17 -16.64
N ILE A 284 5.35 -15.76 -17.14
CA ILE A 284 6.61 -16.49 -16.98
C ILE A 284 7.46 -16.01 -15.79
N SER A 285 6.95 -15.09 -14.97
CA SER A 285 7.68 -14.53 -13.82
C SER A 285 8.06 -15.55 -12.75
N THR A 286 7.34 -16.67 -12.70
CA THR A 286 7.54 -17.76 -11.74
C THR A 286 8.09 -19.05 -12.37
N GLY A 287 8.46 -19.02 -13.65
CA GLY A 287 8.91 -20.17 -14.43
C GLY A 287 8.18 -20.29 -15.77
N PHE A 288 8.74 -21.06 -16.69
CA PHE A 288 8.15 -21.25 -18.02
C PHE A 288 6.90 -22.15 -17.98
N VAL A 289 5.91 -21.78 -18.79
CA VAL A 289 4.76 -22.61 -19.13
C VAL A 289 5.12 -23.43 -20.37
N PRO A 290 4.69 -24.70 -20.50
CA PRO A 290 4.90 -25.46 -21.73
C PRO A 290 4.51 -24.64 -22.99
N PRO A 291 5.33 -24.62 -24.06
CA PRO A 291 5.13 -23.72 -25.19
C PRO A 291 3.74 -23.80 -25.82
N GLU A 292 3.22 -25.00 -26.06
CA GLU A 292 1.87 -25.19 -26.63
C GLU A 292 0.77 -24.69 -25.69
N GLN A 293 0.96 -24.86 -24.37
CA GLN A 293 0.02 -24.35 -23.39
C GLN A 293 0.04 -22.81 -23.33
N MET A 294 1.21 -22.18 -23.43
CA MET A 294 1.30 -20.71 -23.48
C MET A 294 0.58 -20.15 -24.72
N ARG A 295 0.87 -20.70 -25.91
CA ARG A 295 0.21 -20.28 -27.16
C ARG A 295 -1.31 -20.43 -27.07
N SER A 296 -1.76 -21.59 -26.60
CA SER A 296 -3.18 -21.86 -26.37
C SER A 296 -3.79 -20.86 -25.38
N ASN A 297 -3.12 -20.60 -24.25
CA ASN A 297 -3.61 -19.67 -23.23
C ASN A 297 -3.77 -18.24 -23.73
N ILE A 298 -2.86 -17.77 -24.59
CA ILE A 298 -2.93 -16.44 -25.21
C ILE A 298 -4.17 -16.35 -26.10
N VAL A 299 -4.37 -17.33 -26.99
CA VAL A 299 -5.54 -17.38 -27.89
C VAL A 299 -6.84 -17.48 -27.10
N LEU A 300 -6.91 -18.38 -26.10
CA LEU A 300 -8.09 -18.55 -25.26
C LEU A 300 -8.41 -17.30 -24.43
N MET A 301 -7.39 -16.59 -23.94
CA MET A 301 -7.59 -15.34 -23.22
C MET A 301 -8.11 -14.24 -24.16
N ALA A 302 -7.51 -14.08 -25.34
CA ALA A 302 -7.95 -13.12 -26.34
C ALA A 302 -9.41 -13.39 -26.78
N ALA A 303 -9.73 -14.64 -27.13
CA ALA A 303 -11.09 -15.07 -27.46
C ALA A 303 -12.06 -14.75 -26.33
N GLY A 304 -11.66 -15.02 -25.07
CA GLY A 304 -12.49 -14.75 -23.90
C GLY A 304 -12.79 -13.27 -23.70
N LEU A 305 -11.79 -12.41 -23.83
CA LEU A 305 -11.96 -10.95 -23.74
C LEU A 305 -12.88 -10.42 -24.85
N LEU A 306 -12.65 -10.84 -26.09
CA LEU A 306 -13.48 -10.45 -27.24
C LEU A 306 -14.92 -10.94 -27.08
N ALA A 307 -15.12 -12.20 -26.68
CA ALA A 307 -16.44 -12.78 -26.45
C ALA A 307 -17.21 -12.04 -25.35
N CYS A 308 -16.53 -11.63 -24.28
CA CYS A 308 -17.13 -10.84 -23.20
C CYS A 308 -17.53 -9.42 -23.64
N GLY A 309 -17.03 -8.90 -24.77
CA GLY A 309 -17.42 -7.58 -25.28
C GLY A 309 -16.29 -6.55 -25.40
N VAL A 310 -15.02 -6.94 -25.21
CA VAL A 310 -13.89 -6.03 -25.51
C VAL A 310 -13.95 -5.70 -27.01
N ASN A 311 -14.05 -4.41 -27.32
CA ASN A 311 -14.14 -3.92 -28.70
C ASN A 311 -12.76 -3.42 -29.16
N PRO A 312 -12.09 -4.09 -30.13
CA PRO A 312 -10.78 -3.68 -30.66
C PRO A 312 -10.73 -2.31 -31.33
N GLU A 313 -11.87 -1.76 -31.73
CA GLU A 313 -11.96 -0.41 -32.29
C GLU A 313 -11.83 0.66 -31.20
N ARG A 314 -12.27 0.35 -29.98
CA ARG A 314 -12.26 1.26 -28.83
C ARG A 314 -11.09 1.02 -27.88
N THR A 315 -10.73 -0.25 -27.69
CA THR A 315 -9.65 -0.73 -26.82
C THR A 315 -8.52 -1.27 -27.69
N VAL A 316 -7.30 -0.76 -27.49
CA VAL A 316 -6.09 -1.35 -28.07
C VAL A 316 -5.79 -2.64 -27.29
N LEU A 317 -6.28 -3.77 -27.80
CA LEU A 317 -6.04 -5.11 -27.26
C LEU A 317 -4.82 -5.72 -27.93
N PHE A 318 -3.79 -6.07 -27.16
CA PHE A 318 -2.53 -6.57 -27.73
C PHE A 318 -1.81 -7.56 -26.81
N GLN A 319 -0.87 -8.33 -27.36
CA GLN A 319 0.02 -9.21 -26.60
C GLN A 319 1.25 -8.44 -26.10
N GLN A 320 1.57 -8.56 -24.81
CA GLN A 320 2.65 -7.78 -24.18
C GLN A 320 4.01 -8.00 -24.85
N SER A 321 4.39 -9.26 -25.10
CA SER A 321 5.70 -9.58 -25.70
C SER A 321 5.89 -9.11 -27.15
N GLU A 322 4.81 -8.78 -27.86
CA GLU A 322 4.88 -8.18 -29.21
C GLU A 322 5.29 -6.70 -29.17
N VAL A 323 5.40 -6.08 -27.99
CA VAL A 323 5.86 -4.69 -27.85
C VAL A 323 7.14 -4.67 -27.01
N HIS A 324 8.28 -4.78 -27.69
CA HIS A 324 9.60 -4.93 -27.06
C HIS A 324 9.99 -3.73 -26.18
N GLU A 325 9.35 -2.57 -26.38
CA GLU A 325 9.60 -1.36 -25.60
C GLU A 325 9.26 -1.53 -24.12
N HIS A 326 8.39 -2.48 -23.75
CA HIS A 326 8.06 -2.83 -22.36
C HIS A 326 9.30 -3.25 -21.57
N THR A 327 10.08 -4.19 -22.11
CA THR A 327 11.29 -4.70 -21.44
C THR A 327 12.42 -3.67 -21.47
N ASN A 328 12.51 -2.87 -22.54
CA ASN A 328 13.46 -1.76 -22.62
C ASN A 328 13.19 -0.72 -21.52
N LEU A 329 11.93 -0.30 -21.36
CA LEU A 329 11.58 0.67 -20.32
C LEU A 329 11.74 0.07 -18.92
N MET A 330 11.37 -1.21 -18.73
CA MET A 330 11.63 -1.92 -17.47
C MET A 330 13.10 -1.86 -17.07
N PHE A 331 14.03 -2.06 -18.00
CA PHE A 331 15.46 -2.00 -17.73
C PHE A 331 15.88 -0.59 -17.27
N ILE A 332 15.40 0.45 -17.95
CA ILE A 332 15.66 1.85 -17.58
C ILE A 332 15.11 2.16 -16.18
N LEU A 333 13.85 1.78 -15.90
CA LEU A 333 13.23 2.00 -14.58
C LEU A 333 13.90 1.18 -13.47
N GLY A 334 14.51 0.04 -13.81
CA GLY A 334 15.30 -0.78 -12.90
C GLY A 334 16.45 -0.02 -12.26
N ALA A 335 17.06 0.94 -12.97
CA ALA A 335 18.13 1.79 -12.43
C ALA A 335 17.65 2.71 -11.28
N LEU A 336 16.34 2.91 -11.13
CA LEU A 336 15.73 3.75 -10.10
C LEU A 336 15.27 2.95 -8.86
N GLN A 337 15.55 1.64 -8.82
CA GLN A 337 15.14 0.74 -7.75
C GLN A 337 16.33 0.05 -7.09
N THR A 338 16.11 -0.42 -5.87
CA THR A 338 17.10 -1.22 -5.14
C THR A 338 16.53 -2.59 -4.80
N VAL A 339 17.40 -3.59 -4.76
CA VAL A 339 17.05 -4.97 -4.39
C VAL A 339 16.32 -4.98 -3.04
N THR A 340 16.80 -4.23 -2.06
CA THR A 340 16.17 -4.16 -0.72
C THR A 340 14.74 -3.61 -0.77
N LYS A 341 14.44 -2.62 -1.61
CA LYS A 341 13.07 -2.08 -1.76
C LYS A 341 12.13 -3.16 -2.33
N LEU A 342 12.57 -3.85 -3.38
CA LEU A 342 11.78 -4.91 -4.03
C LEU A 342 11.59 -6.12 -3.10
N GLN A 343 12.64 -6.55 -2.38
CA GLN A 343 12.56 -7.67 -1.44
C GLN A 343 11.65 -7.41 -0.24
N ARG A 344 11.43 -6.14 0.12
CA ARG A 344 10.54 -5.75 1.22
C ARG A 344 9.07 -5.88 0.86
N MET A 345 8.71 -5.95 -0.42
CA MET A 345 7.32 -6.05 -0.87
C MET A 345 6.65 -7.33 -0.35
N PRO A 346 5.54 -7.23 0.39
CA PRO A 346 4.80 -8.38 0.90
C PRO A 346 4.48 -9.44 -0.14
N GLN A 347 4.06 -9.05 -1.35
CA GLN A 347 3.78 -10.03 -2.41
C GLN A 347 5.00 -10.85 -2.82
N TYR A 348 6.18 -10.22 -2.87
CA TYR A 348 7.43 -10.94 -3.09
C TYR A 348 7.70 -11.89 -1.93
N LYS A 349 7.62 -11.43 -0.67
CA LYS A 349 7.85 -12.27 0.52
C LYS A 349 6.92 -13.49 0.56
N ASP A 350 5.65 -13.31 0.23
CA ASP A 350 4.66 -14.39 0.29
C ASP A 350 4.84 -15.41 -0.84
N LYS A 351 5.19 -14.95 -2.06
CA LYS A 351 5.48 -15.86 -3.17
C LYS A 351 6.84 -16.54 -3.01
N ALA A 352 7.85 -15.84 -2.49
CA ALA A 352 9.20 -16.38 -2.25
C ALA A 352 9.19 -17.55 -1.24
N LYS A 353 8.31 -17.54 -0.24
CA LYS A 353 8.13 -18.65 0.72
C LYS A 353 7.81 -20.00 0.07
N LYS A 354 7.30 -20.00 -1.16
CA LYS A 354 6.96 -21.23 -1.91
C LYS A 354 8.18 -21.92 -2.52
N TYR A 355 9.32 -21.24 -2.57
CA TYR A 355 10.55 -21.74 -3.16
C TYR A 355 11.50 -22.20 -2.06
N LYS A 356 12.19 -23.33 -2.28
CA LYS A 356 13.16 -23.89 -1.33
C LYS A 356 14.47 -23.13 -1.39
N ALA A 357 15.16 -23.00 -0.25
CA ALA A 357 16.56 -22.59 -0.14
C ALA A 357 16.99 -21.30 -0.90
N GLY A 358 16.07 -20.37 -1.16
CA GLY A 358 16.39 -19.13 -1.87
C GLY A 358 16.43 -19.25 -3.40
N GLU A 359 15.99 -20.36 -3.99
CA GLU A 359 15.82 -20.57 -5.44
C GLU A 359 14.60 -19.80 -6.00
N VAL A 360 14.51 -18.52 -5.65
CA VAL A 360 13.43 -17.64 -6.06
C VAL A 360 13.77 -17.09 -7.45
N PRO A 361 12.90 -17.24 -8.46
CA PRO A 361 13.15 -16.70 -9.79
C PRO A 361 13.39 -15.19 -9.75
N VAL A 362 14.41 -14.70 -10.48
CA VAL A 362 14.75 -13.27 -10.53
C VAL A 362 13.54 -12.44 -10.99
N ASN A 363 12.81 -12.94 -11.99
CA ASN A 363 11.62 -12.27 -12.52
C ASN A 363 10.52 -12.09 -11.47
N LEU A 364 10.45 -12.93 -10.44
CA LEU A 364 9.51 -12.76 -9.34
C LEU A 364 9.83 -11.51 -8.48
N LEU A 365 11.10 -11.09 -8.43
CA LEU A 365 11.51 -9.86 -7.74
C LEU A 365 11.24 -8.61 -8.59
N ILE A 366 11.47 -8.70 -9.90
CA ILE A 366 11.49 -7.53 -10.80
C ILE A 366 10.19 -7.33 -11.60
N TYR A 367 9.25 -8.29 -11.61
CA TYR A 367 7.96 -8.11 -12.31
C TYR A 367 7.19 -6.85 -11.89
N PRO A 368 7.27 -6.33 -10.64
CA PRO A 368 6.60 -5.07 -10.30
C PRO A 368 7.20 -3.86 -11.07
N VAL A 369 8.48 -3.91 -11.44
CA VAL A 369 9.12 -2.90 -12.30
C VAL A 369 8.64 -3.04 -13.74
N LEU A 370 8.47 -4.29 -14.22
CA LEU A 370 7.85 -4.54 -15.54
C LEU A 370 6.42 -4.01 -15.58
N GLN A 371 5.64 -4.25 -14.53
CA GLN A 371 4.27 -3.72 -14.41
C GLN A 371 4.26 -2.18 -14.45
N ALA A 372 5.26 -1.53 -13.84
CA ALA A 372 5.39 -0.09 -13.92
C ALA A 372 5.73 0.39 -15.34
N ALA A 373 6.65 -0.30 -16.01
CA ALA A 373 6.99 -0.04 -17.41
C ALA A 373 5.76 -0.20 -18.31
N ASP A 374 4.95 -1.23 -18.10
CA ASP A 374 3.75 -1.49 -18.89
C ASP A 374 2.80 -0.30 -18.90
N VAL A 375 2.59 0.33 -17.74
CA VAL A 375 1.69 1.49 -17.60
C VAL A 375 2.36 2.77 -18.11
N LEU A 376 3.60 3.04 -17.67
CA LEU A 376 4.28 4.32 -17.94
C LEU A 376 4.66 4.48 -19.41
N LEU A 377 4.90 3.38 -20.13
CA LEU A 377 5.22 3.39 -21.55
C LEU A 377 4.14 4.07 -22.40
N TYR A 378 2.87 3.97 -21.99
CA TYR A 378 1.73 4.63 -22.66
C TYR A 378 1.30 5.91 -21.94
N LYS A 379 2.08 6.39 -20.97
CA LYS A 379 1.71 7.50 -20.08
C LYS A 379 0.36 7.24 -19.40
N GLY A 380 0.17 6.01 -18.91
CA GLY A 380 -1.06 5.59 -18.23
C GLY A 380 -1.38 6.48 -17.03
N THR A 381 -2.50 7.19 -17.10
CA THR A 381 -3.00 8.05 -16.02
C THR A 381 -3.91 7.30 -15.05
N HIS A 382 -4.64 6.30 -15.55
CA HIS A 382 -5.66 5.57 -14.80
C HIS A 382 -5.41 4.07 -14.93
N VAL A 383 -5.32 3.37 -13.80
CA VAL A 383 -5.01 1.93 -13.77
C VAL A 383 -6.12 1.17 -13.04
N PRO A 384 -6.99 0.46 -13.77
CA PRO A 384 -8.00 -0.43 -13.18
C PRO A 384 -7.32 -1.67 -12.61
N VAL A 385 -7.23 -1.73 -11.28
CA VAL A 385 -6.65 -2.87 -10.55
C VAL A 385 -7.42 -3.14 -9.27
N GLY A 386 -7.42 -4.41 -8.86
CA GLY A 386 -8.00 -4.82 -7.58
C GLY A 386 -7.26 -4.24 -6.37
N ASP A 387 -7.90 -4.30 -5.20
CA ASP A 387 -7.32 -3.84 -3.94
C ASP A 387 -6.06 -4.60 -3.52
N ASP A 388 -5.90 -5.83 -4.03
CA ASP A 388 -4.72 -6.67 -3.83
C ASP A 388 -3.45 -6.09 -4.50
N GLN A 389 -3.60 -5.16 -5.45
CA GLN A 389 -2.50 -4.57 -6.21
C GLN A 389 -2.05 -3.19 -5.72
N ALA A 390 -2.55 -2.72 -4.56
CA ALA A 390 -2.25 -1.39 -4.04
C ALA A 390 -0.73 -1.11 -3.89
N GLN A 391 0.06 -2.11 -3.51
CA GLN A 391 1.51 -1.96 -3.37
C GLN A 391 2.24 -1.80 -4.71
N HIS A 392 1.77 -2.47 -5.77
CA HIS A 392 2.32 -2.26 -7.10
C HIS A 392 1.97 -0.86 -7.64
N MET A 393 0.79 -0.35 -7.32
CA MET A 393 0.42 1.04 -7.64
C MET A 393 1.32 2.05 -6.93
N ASN A 394 1.69 1.79 -5.67
CA ASN A 394 2.65 2.63 -4.95
C ASN A 394 4.02 2.62 -5.63
N LEU A 395 4.54 1.44 -5.97
CA LEU A 395 5.83 1.33 -6.69
C LEU A 395 5.80 2.03 -8.05
N LEU A 396 4.72 1.84 -8.82
CA LEU A 396 4.50 2.50 -10.10
C LEU A 396 4.53 4.03 -9.95
N THR A 397 3.82 4.56 -8.95
CA THR A 397 3.79 5.99 -8.64
C THR A 397 5.17 6.50 -8.23
N ASP A 398 5.83 5.79 -7.31
CA ASP A 398 7.17 6.12 -6.85
C ASP A 398 8.18 6.16 -8.00
N LEU A 399 8.10 5.21 -8.94
CA LEU A 399 8.94 5.18 -10.14
C LEU A 399 8.69 6.39 -11.06
N ALA A 400 7.43 6.76 -11.28
CA ALA A 400 7.08 7.91 -12.10
C ALA A 400 7.63 9.22 -11.49
N VAL A 401 7.40 9.42 -10.18
CA VAL A 401 7.92 10.58 -9.43
C VAL A 401 9.44 10.59 -9.44
N HIS A 402 10.08 9.45 -9.16
CA HIS A 402 11.53 9.35 -9.07
C HIS A 402 12.20 9.63 -10.42
N PHE A 403 11.66 9.10 -11.52
CA PHE A 403 12.14 9.39 -12.87
C PHE A 403 12.04 10.88 -13.19
N ASN A 404 10.88 11.49 -12.96
CA ASN A 404 10.68 12.92 -13.23
C ASN A 404 11.61 13.78 -12.37
N SER A 405 11.85 13.39 -11.12
CA SER A 405 12.75 14.13 -10.22
C SER A 405 14.22 14.01 -10.61
N VAL A 406 14.69 12.82 -10.99
CA VAL A 406 16.11 12.58 -11.33
C VAL A 406 16.47 13.21 -12.67
N THR A 407 15.59 13.08 -13.66
CA THR A 407 15.79 13.69 -14.98
C THR A 407 15.49 15.18 -14.98
N GLY A 408 14.68 15.62 -14.02
CA GLY A 408 14.14 16.97 -14.00
C GLY A 408 13.03 17.21 -15.03
N VAL A 409 12.65 16.22 -15.84
CA VAL A 409 11.60 16.42 -16.84
C VAL A 409 10.30 15.87 -16.27
N ASN A 410 9.24 16.68 -16.24
CA ASN A 410 7.90 16.20 -15.90
C ASN A 410 7.32 15.37 -17.07
N TYR A 411 7.85 14.17 -17.28
CA TYR A 411 7.55 13.35 -18.45
C TYR A 411 6.43 12.35 -18.22
N PHE A 412 6.45 11.65 -17.08
CA PHE A 412 5.44 10.66 -16.73
C PHE A 412 4.31 11.31 -15.91
N PRO A 413 3.03 11.01 -16.23
CA PRO A 413 1.95 11.31 -15.31
C PRO A 413 2.07 10.45 -14.06
N ILE A 414 1.46 10.91 -12.96
CA ILE A 414 1.33 10.12 -11.74
C ILE A 414 0.05 9.29 -11.83
N PRO A 415 0.15 7.95 -11.99
CA PRO A 415 -1.03 7.13 -12.27
C PRO A 415 -1.94 7.01 -11.04
N VAL A 416 -3.24 7.14 -11.25
CA VAL A 416 -4.26 6.92 -10.21
C VAL A 416 -4.86 5.53 -10.32
N LYS A 417 -5.11 4.91 -9.15
CA LYS A 417 -5.82 3.63 -9.09
C LYS A 417 -7.30 3.87 -9.34
N VAL A 418 -7.85 3.21 -10.35
CA VAL A 418 -9.31 3.16 -10.56
C VAL A 418 -9.87 2.02 -9.74
N SER A 419 -10.45 2.36 -8.59
CA SER A 419 -11.15 1.40 -7.74
C SER A 419 -12.62 1.41 -8.11
N GLY A 420 -13.25 0.24 -8.24
CA GLY A 420 -14.71 0.14 -8.30
C GLY A 420 -15.24 -0.89 -7.33
N SER A 421 -16.52 -0.76 -7.00
CA SER A 421 -17.25 -1.70 -6.14
C SER A 421 -17.51 -2.99 -6.91
N TYR A 422 -16.47 -3.82 -7.04
CA TYR A 422 -16.55 -5.06 -7.81
C TYR A 422 -16.67 -6.26 -6.89
N ALA A 423 -17.52 -7.21 -7.31
CA ALA A 423 -17.81 -8.40 -6.55
C ALA A 423 -16.54 -9.25 -6.39
N ARG A 424 -16.09 -9.43 -5.15
CA ARG A 424 -14.96 -10.33 -4.82
C ARG A 424 -15.44 -11.78 -4.83
N ILE A 425 -15.51 -12.38 -6.02
CA ILE A 425 -15.97 -13.76 -6.18
C ILE A 425 -14.93 -14.74 -5.64
N ARG A 426 -15.35 -15.57 -4.69
CA ARG A 426 -14.52 -16.61 -4.03
C ARG A 426 -14.72 -17.97 -4.67
N SER A 427 -13.84 -18.91 -4.34
CA SER A 427 -13.94 -20.30 -4.81
C SER A 427 -15.26 -20.93 -4.37
N LEU A 428 -15.89 -21.69 -5.26
CA LEU A 428 -17.12 -22.45 -4.96
C LEU A 428 -16.88 -23.57 -3.96
N ARG A 429 -15.63 -23.96 -3.71
CA ARG A 429 -15.26 -25.06 -2.81
C ARG A 429 -14.57 -24.58 -1.53
N ASP A 430 -14.05 -23.36 -1.52
CA ASP A 430 -13.37 -22.76 -0.39
C ASP A 430 -13.67 -21.26 -0.31
N ALA A 431 -14.57 -20.89 0.59
CA ALA A 431 -15.01 -19.50 0.76
C ALA A 431 -13.95 -18.59 1.40
N ALA A 432 -12.78 -19.10 1.81
CA ALA A 432 -11.66 -18.27 2.26
C ALA A 432 -10.74 -17.86 1.10
N LYS A 433 -10.75 -18.61 -0.02
CA LYS A 433 -9.86 -18.39 -1.15
C LYS A 433 -10.56 -17.66 -2.30
N LYS A 434 -9.82 -16.77 -2.97
CA LYS A 434 -10.23 -16.20 -4.25
C LYS A 434 -10.38 -17.32 -5.28
N MET A 435 -11.35 -17.21 -6.19
CA MET A 435 -11.45 -18.11 -7.33
C MET A 435 -10.13 -18.04 -8.13
N SER A 436 -9.51 -19.20 -8.35
CA SER A 436 -8.22 -19.30 -9.04
C SER A 436 -8.22 -20.46 -10.03
N LYS A 437 -7.53 -20.28 -11.15
CA LYS A 437 -7.27 -21.35 -12.13
C LYS A 437 -6.24 -22.37 -11.64
N SER A 438 -5.36 -21.96 -10.74
CA SER A 438 -4.34 -22.85 -10.16
C SER A 438 -4.89 -23.84 -9.13
N ASP A 439 -6.18 -23.76 -8.81
CA ASP A 439 -6.83 -24.76 -7.95
C ASP A 439 -6.98 -26.07 -8.75
N ALA A 440 -6.45 -27.16 -8.20
CA ALA A 440 -6.48 -28.49 -8.81
C ALA A 440 -7.92 -28.97 -9.04
N ASN A 441 -8.87 -28.50 -8.22
CA ASN A 441 -10.27 -28.87 -8.38
C ASN A 441 -10.97 -27.95 -9.37
N SER A 442 -11.30 -28.45 -10.57
CA SER A 442 -12.05 -27.69 -11.58
C SER A 442 -13.43 -27.24 -11.12
N ARG A 443 -14.03 -27.90 -10.11
CA ARG A 443 -15.32 -27.51 -9.51
C ARG A 443 -15.22 -26.30 -8.58
N SER A 444 -14.01 -25.79 -8.30
CA SER A 444 -13.79 -24.56 -7.54
C SER A 444 -14.19 -23.29 -8.29
N ARG A 445 -14.31 -23.37 -9.62
CA ARG A 445 -14.48 -22.23 -10.52
C ARG A 445 -15.45 -22.56 -11.66
N ILE A 446 -16.13 -21.54 -12.16
CA ILE A 446 -16.93 -21.60 -13.38
C ILE A 446 -16.22 -20.76 -14.44
N GLU A 447 -15.94 -21.38 -15.58
CA GLU A 447 -15.31 -20.76 -16.75
C GLU A 447 -16.40 -20.19 -17.67
N ILE A 448 -16.09 -19.12 -18.41
CA ILE A 448 -17.10 -18.44 -19.25
C ILE A 448 -17.62 -19.33 -20.40
N ASN A 449 -16.89 -20.39 -20.75
CA ASN A 449 -17.27 -21.35 -21.78
C ASN A 449 -17.77 -22.70 -21.20
N ASP A 450 -18.02 -22.79 -19.89
CA ASP A 450 -18.62 -24.00 -19.32
C ASP A 450 -20.00 -24.23 -19.95
N SER A 451 -20.28 -25.49 -20.32
CA SER A 451 -21.62 -25.87 -20.78
C SER A 451 -22.64 -25.73 -19.65
N ARG A 452 -23.92 -25.68 -20.03
CA ARG A 452 -25.04 -25.65 -19.07
C ARG A 452 -24.91 -26.75 -18.03
N GLU A 453 -24.62 -27.98 -18.45
CA GLU A 453 -24.50 -29.15 -17.56
C GLU A 453 -23.37 -28.95 -16.54
N LYS A 454 -22.22 -28.43 -16.97
CA LYS A 454 -21.09 -28.14 -16.08
C LYS A 454 -21.40 -27.02 -15.09
N ILE A 455 -22.06 -25.95 -15.52
CA ILE A 455 -22.47 -24.85 -14.64
C ILE A 455 -23.40 -25.38 -13.55
N PHE A 456 -24.42 -26.15 -13.93
CA PHE A 456 -25.36 -26.77 -12.99
C PHE A 456 -24.67 -27.73 -12.04
N GLU A 457 -23.78 -28.61 -12.52
CA GLU A 457 -23.03 -29.54 -11.68
C GLU A 457 -22.15 -28.79 -10.65
N LYS A 458 -21.43 -27.76 -11.10
CA LYS A 458 -20.54 -26.96 -10.24
C LYS A 458 -21.31 -26.17 -9.20
N CYS A 459 -22.44 -25.55 -9.57
CA CYS A 459 -23.31 -24.84 -8.64
C CYS A 459 -23.94 -25.78 -7.62
N ALA A 460 -24.45 -26.94 -8.05
CA ALA A 460 -25.02 -27.95 -7.14
C ALA A 460 -23.98 -28.43 -6.11
N LYS A 461 -22.73 -28.61 -6.54
CA LYS A 461 -21.59 -29.02 -5.69
C LYS A 461 -20.89 -27.86 -4.99
N ALA A 462 -21.38 -26.63 -5.09
CA ALA A 462 -20.80 -25.51 -4.36
C ALA A 462 -20.95 -25.72 -2.85
N LEU A 463 -19.96 -25.28 -2.09
CA LEU A 463 -19.94 -25.31 -0.64
C LEU A 463 -21.14 -24.53 -0.09
N SER A 464 -21.83 -25.13 0.87
CA SER A 464 -22.89 -24.50 1.66
C SER A 464 -22.80 -25.01 3.10
N ASP A 465 -23.52 -24.37 4.00
CA ASP A 465 -23.70 -24.84 5.38
C ASP A 465 -24.97 -25.71 5.49
N PHE A 466 -25.32 -26.09 6.73
CA PHE A 466 -26.47 -26.93 7.05
C PHE A 466 -27.76 -26.11 7.28
N GLU A 467 -27.68 -24.78 7.26
CA GLU A 467 -28.84 -23.91 7.43
C GLU A 467 -29.56 -23.76 6.07
N SER A 468 -30.88 -23.96 6.04
CA SER A 468 -31.64 -24.01 4.78
C SER A 468 -32.05 -22.63 4.26
N ASN A 469 -32.17 -21.63 5.14
CA ASN A 469 -32.52 -20.26 4.79
C ASN A 469 -31.35 -19.55 4.10
N ILE A 470 -31.66 -18.63 3.17
CA ILE A 470 -30.67 -17.81 2.48
C ILE A 470 -30.49 -16.49 3.22
N THR A 471 -29.29 -16.27 3.79
CA THR A 471 -28.91 -15.01 4.44
C THR A 471 -27.57 -14.51 3.92
N TYR A 472 -27.33 -13.20 4.05
CA TYR A 472 -26.04 -12.59 3.71
C TYR A 472 -25.26 -12.24 4.98
N GLU A 473 -24.41 -13.17 5.42
CA GLU A 473 -23.59 -13.04 6.62
C GLU A 473 -22.12 -13.43 6.33
N PRO A 474 -21.32 -12.54 5.70
CA PRO A 474 -20.00 -12.90 5.17
C PRO A 474 -19.00 -13.46 6.19
N LYS A 475 -19.19 -13.18 7.49
CA LYS A 475 -18.34 -13.71 8.57
C LYS A 475 -18.81 -15.06 9.09
N ARG A 476 -20.13 -15.25 9.28
CA ARG A 476 -20.71 -16.48 9.86
C ARG A 476 -20.99 -17.54 8.81
N ARG A 477 -21.54 -17.13 7.66
CA ARG A 477 -21.93 -17.98 6.52
C ARG A 477 -21.21 -17.55 5.24
N PRO A 478 -19.86 -17.62 5.19
CA PRO A 478 -19.08 -17.11 4.07
C PRO A 478 -19.38 -17.80 2.73
N ALA A 479 -19.78 -19.07 2.78
CA ALA A 479 -20.09 -19.87 1.59
C ALA A 479 -21.41 -19.41 0.93
N ILE A 480 -22.51 -19.35 1.69
CA ILE A 480 -23.79 -18.83 1.19
C ILE A 480 -23.67 -17.37 0.77
N SER A 481 -22.97 -16.55 1.55
CA SER A 481 -22.73 -15.14 1.21
C SER A 481 -21.97 -14.98 -0.10
N ASN A 482 -21.03 -15.90 -0.42
CA ASN A 482 -20.36 -15.91 -1.72
C ASN A 482 -21.32 -16.21 -2.87
N LEU A 483 -22.24 -17.16 -2.70
CA LEU A 483 -23.25 -17.50 -3.71
C LEU A 483 -24.27 -16.34 -3.91
N VAL A 484 -24.69 -15.68 -2.83
CA VAL A 484 -25.51 -14.47 -2.88
C VAL A 484 -24.78 -13.34 -3.60
N THR A 485 -23.49 -13.13 -3.30
CA THR A 485 -22.64 -12.15 -4.00
C THR A 485 -22.55 -12.45 -5.49
N LEU A 486 -22.45 -13.73 -5.86
CA LEU A 486 -22.37 -14.15 -7.26
C LEU A 486 -23.69 -13.90 -7.99
N LEU A 487 -24.83 -14.25 -7.38
CA LEU A 487 -26.15 -14.00 -7.97
C LEU A 487 -26.42 -12.49 -8.11
N SER A 488 -26.04 -11.71 -7.10
CA SER A 488 -26.08 -10.24 -7.12
C SER A 488 -25.26 -9.69 -8.29
N ALA A 489 -24.04 -10.19 -8.50
CA ALA A 489 -23.17 -9.75 -9.59
C ALA A 489 -23.72 -10.10 -10.98
N VAL A 490 -24.31 -11.29 -11.13
CA VAL A 490 -24.93 -11.74 -12.40
C VAL A 490 -26.16 -10.91 -12.73
N ASN A 491 -27.03 -10.67 -11.75
CA ASN A 491 -28.31 -9.98 -11.97
C ASN A 491 -28.20 -8.44 -11.90
N GLY A 492 -27.06 -7.89 -11.47
CA GLY A 492 -26.90 -6.46 -11.24
C GLY A 492 -27.75 -5.89 -10.09
N LYS A 493 -28.14 -6.73 -9.13
CA LYS A 493 -28.98 -6.35 -7.96
C LYS A 493 -28.15 -6.26 -6.68
N THR A 494 -28.66 -5.59 -5.65
CA THR A 494 -27.99 -5.55 -4.33
C THR A 494 -28.07 -6.91 -3.63
N THR A 495 -27.15 -7.18 -2.70
CA THR A 495 -27.18 -8.42 -1.91
C THR A 495 -28.44 -8.54 -1.07
N GLU A 496 -28.96 -7.42 -0.59
CA GLU A 496 -30.18 -7.30 0.20
C GLU A 496 -31.41 -7.68 -0.63
N ASP A 497 -31.48 -7.23 -1.88
CA ASP A 497 -32.59 -7.55 -2.77
C ASP A 497 -32.58 -9.04 -3.14
N ILE A 498 -31.39 -9.61 -3.40
CA ILE A 498 -31.25 -11.06 -3.64
C ILE A 498 -31.74 -11.87 -2.44
N VAL A 499 -31.38 -11.49 -1.21
CA VAL A 499 -31.83 -12.19 0.00
C VAL A 499 -33.35 -12.10 0.16
N LYS A 500 -33.96 -10.94 -0.14
CA LYS A 500 -35.43 -10.78 -0.09
C LYS A 500 -36.15 -11.64 -1.13
N GLU A 501 -35.66 -11.63 -2.37
CA GLU A 501 -36.25 -12.39 -3.48
C GLU A 501 -36.14 -13.91 -3.26
N CYS A 502 -35.05 -14.35 -2.63
CA CYS A 502 -34.77 -15.76 -2.38
C CYS A 502 -35.12 -16.22 -0.96
N ALA A 503 -35.85 -15.42 -0.17
CA ALA A 503 -36.12 -15.72 1.25
C ALA A 503 -36.93 -17.01 1.46
N SER A 504 -37.78 -17.38 0.50
CA SER A 504 -38.60 -18.59 0.54
C SER A 504 -37.91 -19.84 -0.01
N LEU A 505 -36.70 -19.70 -0.58
CA LEU A 505 -35.97 -20.81 -1.21
C LEU A 505 -35.10 -21.53 -0.18
N ASP A 506 -34.99 -22.85 -0.34
CA ASP A 506 -33.95 -23.61 0.33
C ASP A 506 -32.59 -23.49 -0.42
N THR A 507 -31.51 -23.93 0.23
CA THR A 507 -30.15 -23.90 -0.32
C THR A 507 -30.00 -24.63 -1.66
N ARG A 508 -30.78 -25.69 -1.92
CA ARG A 508 -30.71 -26.44 -3.18
C ARG A 508 -31.38 -25.64 -4.29
N GLN A 509 -32.61 -25.19 -4.07
CA GLN A 509 -33.37 -24.37 -5.00
C GLN A 509 -32.60 -23.08 -5.33
N PHE A 510 -31.98 -22.45 -4.33
CA PHE A 510 -31.13 -21.28 -4.53
C PHE A 510 -29.93 -21.56 -5.47
N LYS A 511 -29.28 -22.72 -5.34
CA LYS A 511 -28.19 -23.13 -6.25
C LYS A 511 -28.68 -23.39 -7.68
N GLU A 512 -29.90 -23.90 -7.84
CA GLU A 512 -30.54 -24.10 -9.15
C GLU A 512 -30.89 -22.75 -9.82
N VAL A 513 -31.41 -21.79 -9.04
CA VAL A 513 -31.63 -20.40 -9.50
C VAL A 513 -30.31 -19.74 -9.90
N LEU A 514 -29.27 -19.88 -9.08
CA LEU A 514 -27.93 -19.36 -9.39
C LEU A 514 -27.38 -19.96 -10.69
N ALA A 515 -27.46 -21.28 -10.87
CA ALA A 515 -26.99 -21.94 -12.08
C ALA A 515 -27.73 -21.44 -13.33
N THR A 516 -29.05 -21.25 -13.23
CA THR A 516 -29.89 -20.73 -14.31
C THR A 516 -29.51 -19.30 -14.67
N ALA A 517 -29.31 -18.43 -13.67
CA ALA A 517 -28.91 -17.05 -13.89
C ALA A 517 -27.52 -16.97 -14.57
N ILE A 518 -26.55 -17.76 -14.10
CA ILE A 518 -25.22 -17.83 -14.72
C ILE A 518 -25.33 -18.34 -16.16
N ASP A 519 -26.02 -19.46 -16.41
CA ASP A 519 -26.14 -20.01 -17.77
C ASP A 519 -26.81 -19.01 -18.72
N THR A 520 -27.87 -18.33 -18.29
CA THR A 520 -28.57 -17.32 -19.10
C THR A 520 -27.66 -16.15 -19.44
N HIS A 521 -26.89 -15.65 -18.47
CA HIS A 521 -25.97 -14.53 -18.67
C HIS A 521 -24.80 -14.89 -19.59
N PHE A 522 -24.24 -16.10 -19.44
CA PHE A 522 -23.05 -16.52 -20.19
C PHE A 522 -23.35 -17.27 -21.48
N ALA A 523 -24.59 -17.67 -21.76
CA ALA A 523 -24.98 -18.31 -23.03
C ALA A 523 -24.54 -17.51 -24.28
N PRO A 524 -24.84 -16.20 -24.43
CA PRO A 524 -24.39 -15.43 -25.60
C PRO A 524 -22.88 -15.25 -25.64
N ILE A 525 -22.22 -15.17 -24.47
CA ILE A 525 -20.75 -15.07 -24.38
C ILE A 525 -20.11 -16.37 -24.83
N ARG A 526 -20.67 -17.53 -24.43
CA ARG A 526 -20.20 -18.87 -24.78
C ARG A 526 -20.32 -19.13 -26.29
N GLU A 527 -21.45 -18.78 -26.89
CA GLU A 527 -21.66 -18.90 -28.34
C GLU A 527 -20.66 -18.05 -29.14
N ARG A 528 -20.47 -16.79 -28.73
CA ARG A 528 -19.47 -15.90 -29.35
C ARG A 528 -18.05 -16.42 -29.17
N PHE A 529 -17.74 -16.97 -28.00
CA PHE A 529 -16.44 -17.56 -27.70
C PHE A 529 -16.15 -18.76 -28.61
N GLU A 530 -17.10 -19.67 -28.79
CA GLU A 530 -16.99 -20.82 -29.69
C GLU A 530 -16.81 -20.39 -31.15
N THR A 531 -17.58 -19.39 -31.59
CA THR A 531 -17.46 -18.80 -32.94
C THR A 531 -16.05 -18.25 -33.18
N LEU A 532 -15.52 -17.47 -32.23
CA LEU A 532 -14.18 -16.90 -32.31
C LEU A 532 -13.08 -17.98 -32.31
N LEU A 533 -13.25 -19.08 -31.59
CA LEU A 533 -12.27 -20.17 -31.58
C LEU A 533 -12.22 -20.98 -32.88
N ASN A 534 -13.32 -20.99 -33.65
CA ASN A 534 -13.35 -21.57 -34.99
C ASN A 534 -12.61 -20.69 -36.00
N ASP A 535 -12.47 -19.39 -35.73
CA ASP A 535 -11.72 -18.44 -36.55
C ASP A 535 -10.54 -17.80 -35.79
N LYS A 536 -9.52 -18.62 -35.55
CA LYS A 536 -8.29 -18.18 -34.86
C LYS A 536 -7.51 -17.12 -35.64
N ASN A 537 -7.69 -17.04 -36.96
CA ASN A 537 -7.00 -16.05 -37.79
C ASN A 537 -7.51 -14.65 -37.45
N THR A 538 -8.83 -14.47 -37.33
CA THR A 538 -9.40 -13.18 -36.88
C THR A 538 -8.84 -12.73 -35.52
N ILE A 539 -8.68 -13.64 -34.56
CA ILE A 539 -8.07 -13.30 -33.25
C ILE A 539 -6.62 -12.82 -33.42
N LYS A 540 -5.86 -13.53 -34.26
CA LYS A 540 -4.46 -13.18 -34.54
C LYS A 540 -4.36 -11.81 -35.20
N ASP A 541 -5.17 -11.54 -36.22
CA ASP A 541 -5.19 -10.26 -36.93
C ASP A 541 -5.54 -9.10 -36.00
N ILE A 542 -6.50 -9.30 -35.08
CA ILE A 542 -6.86 -8.32 -34.05
C ILE A 542 -5.66 -8.02 -33.13
N LEU A 543 -4.95 -9.05 -32.66
CA LEU A 543 -3.80 -8.88 -31.77
C LEU A 543 -2.61 -8.23 -32.48
N GLU A 544 -2.37 -8.57 -33.75
CA GLU A 544 -1.34 -7.95 -34.59
C GLU A 544 -1.64 -6.47 -34.85
N ASP A 545 -2.90 -6.14 -35.16
CA ASP A 545 -3.34 -4.75 -35.32
C ASP A 545 -3.19 -3.95 -34.01
N GLY A 546 -3.62 -4.53 -32.89
CA GLY A 546 -3.46 -3.94 -31.57
C GLY A 546 -1.99 -3.73 -31.20
N ALA A 547 -1.13 -4.72 -31.46
CA ALA A 547 0.31 -4.62 -31.22
C ALA A 547 0.94 -3.53 -32.08
N ARG A 548 0.54 -3.39 -33.35
CA ARG A 548 0.99 -2.30 -34.24
C ARG A 548 0.60 -0.92 -33.69
N LYS A 549 -0.66 -0.76 -33.25
CA LYS A 549 -1.14 0.49 -32.62
C LYS A 549 -0.39 0.81 -31.33
N ALA A 550 -0.21 -0.18 -30.47
CA ALA A 550 0.51 -0.04 -29.21
C ALA A 550 2.00 0.30 -29.44
N ARG A 551 2.68 -0.45 -30.32
CA ARG A 551 4.09 -0.26 -30.67
C ARG A 551 4.36 1.14 -31.21
N LYS A 552 3.46 1.70 -32.04
CA LYS A 552 3.60 3.09 -32.54
C LYS A 552 3.72 4.11 -31.39
N THR A 553 2.86 4.02 -30.39
CA THR A 553 2.90 4.89 -29.20
C THR A 553 4.13 4.60 -28.35
N ALA A 554 4.41 3.32 -28.11
CA ALA A 554 5.51 2.87 -27.27
C ALA A 554 6.88 3.29 -27.81
N VAL A 555 7.14 3.11 -29.10
CA VAL A 555 8.39 3.52 -29.76
C VAL A 555 8.60 5.03 -29.61
N SER A 556 7.57 5.83 -29.92
CA SER A 556 7.68 7.29 -29.79
C SER A 556 7.99 7.71 -28.36
N ASN A 557 7.32 7.12 -27.37
CA ASN A 557 7.56 7.45 -25.97
C ASN A 557 8.93 6.97 -25.47
N LEU A 558 9.38 5.78 -25.88
CA LEU A 558 10.69 5.26 -25.50
C LEU A 558 11.83 6.08 -26.10
N GLU A 559 11.69 6.56 -27.33
CA GLU A 559 12.68 7.42 -27.96
C GLU A 559 12.83 8.75 -27.23
N HIS A 560 11.73 9.37 -26.80
CA HIS A 560 11.80 10.56 -25.93
C HIS A 560 12.46 10.25 -24.59
N ILE A 561 12.13 9.11 -23.97
CA ILE A 561 12.76 8.70 -22.71
C ILE A 561 14.27 8.58 -22.89
N LYS A 562 14.73 7.88 -23.95
CA LYS A 562 16.16 7.73 -24.28
C LYS A 562 16.85 9.08 -24.51
N GLN A 563 16.19 10.03 -25.15
CA GLN A 563 16.72 11.39 -25.31
C GLN A 563 16.86 12.11 -23.96
N ILE A 564 15.85 12.02 -23.09
CA ILE A 564 15.88 12.63 -21.74
C ILE A 564 17.06 12.10 -20.93
N ILE A 565 17.36 10.79 -21.02
CA ILE A 565 18.47 10.15 -20.30
C ILE A 565 19.77 10.08 -21.12
N ALA A 566 19.85 10.80 -22.24
CA ALA A 566 21.03 10.90 -23.10
C ALA A 566 21.61 9.55 -23.61
N LEU A 567 20.75 8.56 -23.85
CA LEU A 567 21.11 7.29 -24.53
C LEU A 567 21.00 7.39 -26.06
N LYS A 568 20.48 8.50 -26.57
CA LYS A 568 20.45 8.82 -28.00
C LYS A 568 21.29 10.06 -28.24
N LEU A 569 22.24 9.95 -29.17
CA LEU A 569 23.15 11.01 -29.56
C LEU A 569 22.49 12.01 -30.52
#